data_AF-A0A7J7I2J4-F1
#
_entry.id   AF-A0A7J7I2J4-F1
#
_cell.length_a   1.000
_cell.length_b   1.000
_cell.length_c   1.000
_cell.angle_alpha   90.00
_cell.angle_beta   90.00
_cell.angle_gamma   90.00
#
_symmetry.space_group_name_H-M   'P 1'
#
loop_
_entity.id
_entity.type
_entity.pdbx_description
1 polymer ?
#
loop_
_entity_poly.entity_id
_entity_poly.type
_entity_poly.pdbx_seq_one_letter_code
_entity_poly.pdbx_strand_id
1 'polypeptide(L)' 'MKAWEKTYPENKHVKFLGDGSAKYTQTLGLGLDVSQGGLGIRCRRFALLLDDLKVKVQS' A
#
# COMPACT_ATOMS: atom_id res chain seq x y z
N MET A 1 9.82 -5.30 0.31
CA MET A 1 8.63 -6.17 0.24
C MET A 1 8.96 -7.65 0.19
N LYS A 2 9.75 -8.16 -0.78
CA LYS A 2 10.11 -9.59 -0.88
C LYS A 2 10.60 -10.26 0.42
N ALA A 3 11.49 -9.62 1.19
CA ALA A 3 11.97 -10.18 2.45
C ALA A 3 10.86 -10.28 3.52
N TRP A 4 9.95 -9.31 3.54
CA TRP A 4 8.80 -9.30 4.47
C TRP A 4 7.74 -10.31 4.03
N GLU A 5 7.52 -10.48 2.73
CA GLU A 5 6.65 -11.52 2.20
C GLU A 5 7.10 -12.93 2.66
N LYS A 6 8.41 -13.20 2.67
CA LYS A 6 8.98 -14.47 3.16
C LYS A 6 8.69 -14.76 4.64
N THR A 7 8.32 -13.77 5.46
CA THR A 7 7.94 -14.02 6.85
C THR A 7 6.52 -14.57 6.99
N TYR A 8 5.75 -14.64 5.89
CA TYR A 8 4.41 -15.21 5.84
C TYR A 8 4.42 -16.47 4.96
N PRO A 9 4.90 -17.62 5.47
CA PRO A 9 5.12 -18.82 4.65
C PRO A 9 3.84 -19.42 4.05
N GLU A 10 2.68 -19.20 4.69
CA GLU A 10 1.38 -19.69 4.22
C GLU A 10 0.66 -18.73 3.27
N ASN A 11 1.24 -17.56 2.97
CA ASN A 11 0.61 -16.58 2.10
C ASN A 11 0.67 -17.03 0.63
N LYS A 12 -0.46 -17.52 0.10
CA LYS A 12 -0.61 -17.92 -1.30
C LYS A 12 -1.42 -16.93 -2.15
N HIS A 13 -2.13 -16.00 -1.51
CA HIS A 13 -3.16 -15.19 -2.16
C HIS A 13 -2.85 -13.69 -2.21
N VAL A 14 -1.92 -13.20 -1.38
CA VAL A 14 -1.59 -11.77 -1.29
C VAL A 14 -0.24 -11.50 -1.94
N LYS A 15 -0.21 -10.60 -2.94
CA LYS A 15 1.03 -10.10 -3.53
C LYS A 15 1.54 -8.88 -2.77
N PHE A 16 2.80 -8.89 -2.38
CA PHE A 16 3.43 -7.78 -1.67
C PHE A 16 4.10 -6.83 -2.66
N LEU A 17 3.45 -5.72 -2.99
CA LEU A 17 3.95 -4.72 -3.94
C LEU A 17 4.65 -3.57 -3.20
N GLY A 18 5.80 -3.13 -3.72
CA GLY A 18 6.56 -2.01 -3.15
C GLY A 18 6.32 -0.71 -3.91
N ASP A 19 5.77 0.29 -3.24
CA ASP A 19 5.63 1.67 -3.72
C ASP A 19 6.71 2.57 -3.09
N GLY A 20 7.99 2.28 -3.36
CA GLY A 20 9.12 2.92 -2.67
C GLY A 20 9.27 4.42 -2.94
N SER A 21 8.76 4.91 -4.06
CA SER A 21 8.74 6.35 -4.40
C SER A 21 7.47 7.07 -3.92
N ALA A 22 6.55 6.35 -3.27
CA ALA A 22 5.23 6.83 -2.85
C ALA A 22 4.35 7.38 -3.99
N LYS A 23 4.69 7.11 -5.26
CA LYS A 23 4.01 7.72 -6.41
C LYS A 23 2.55 7.26 -6.51
N TYR A 24 2.32 5.96 -6.33
CA TYR A 24 0.95 5.41 -6.38
C TYR A 24 0.10 5.96 -5.24
N THR A 25 0.65 5.91 -4.03
CA THR A 25 0.02 6.45 -2.82
C THR A 25 -0.36 7.93 -2.97
N GLN A 26 0.55 8.76 -3.48
CA GLN A 26 0.29 10.19 -3.70
C GLN A 26 -0.76 10.42 -4.79
N THR A 27 -0.72 9.67 -5.90
CA THR A 27 -1.70 9.78 -6.98
C THR A 27 -3.12 9.45 -6.50
N LEU A 28 -3.26 8.51 -5.56
CA LEU A 28 -4.55 8.19 -4.94
C LEU A 28 -5.00 9.21 -3.87
N GLY A 29 -4.17 10.19 -3.51
CA GLY A 29 -4.46 11.13 -2.42
C GLY A 29 -4.40 10.48 -1.03
N LEU A 30 -3.77 9.31 -0.91
CA LEU A 30 -3.70 8.52 0.34
C LEU A 30 -2.40 8.76 1.12
N GLY A 31 -1.68 9.83 0.80
CA GLY A 31 -0.47 10.23 1.50
C GLY A 31 -0.76 10.62 2.96
N LEU A 32 0.16 10.22 3.83
CA LEU A 32 0.21 10.60 5.23
C LEU A 32 1.66 10.97 5.57
N ASP A 33 1.88 12.19 6.04
CA ASP A 33 3.18 12.60 6.55
C ASP A 33 3.35 12.11 8.00
N VAL A 34 4.32 11.21 8.21
CA VAL A 34 4.70 10.67 9.51
C VAL A 34 6.18 10.98 9.79
N SER A 35 6.68 12.11 9.29
CA SER A 35 8.07 12.54 9.46
C SER A 35 8.44 12.81 10.90
N GLN A 36 7.50 13.27 11.75
CA GLN A 36 7.75 13.42 13.19
C GLN A 36 8.12 12.08 13.87
N GLY A 37 7.63 10.95 13.33
CA GLY A 37 8.00 9.61 13.79
C GLY A 37 9.20 8.99 13.07
N GLY A 38 9.93 9.76 12.25
CA GLY A 38 11.09 9.28 11.48
C GLY A 38 10.75 8.38 10.29
N LEU A 39 9.48 8.30 9.90
CA LEU A 39 9.02 7.38 8.85
C LEU A 39 8.87 8.04 7.47
N GLY A 40 8.83 9.37 7.41
CA GLY A 40 8.60 10.13 6.18
C GLY A 40 7.16 10.02 5.68
N ILE A 41 6.98 10.13 4.36
CA ILE A 41 5.67 9.96 3.71
C ILE A 41 5.29 8.48 3.67
N ARG A 42 4.09 8.17 4.15
CA ARG A 42 3.49 6.83 4.20
C ARG A 42 2.11 6.84 3.56
N CYS A 43 1.58 5.64 3.40
CA CYS A 43 0.21 5.44 2.95
C CYS A 43 -0.73 5.36 4.16
N ARG A 44 -1.89 6.02 4.08
CA ARG A 44 -3.01 5.77 4.99
C ARG A 44 -3.41 4.31 4.90
N ARG A 45 -4.00 3.75 5.96
CA ARG A 45 -4.57 2.40 5.88
C ARG A 45 -5.88 2.47 5.12
N PHE A 46 -6.04 1.65 4.09
CA PHE A 46 -7.24 1.61 3.26
C PHE A 46 -7.42 0.21 2.64
N ALA A 47 -8.59 -0.03 2.06
CA ALA A 47 -8.85 -1.14 1.15
C ALA A 47 -9.61 -0.66 -0.10
N LEU A 48 -9.26 -1.20 -1.27
CA LEU A 48 -9.94 -0.91 -2.54
C LEU A 48 -10.33 -2.21 -3.23
N LEU A 49 -11.57 -2.28 -3.71
CA LEU A 49 -11.98 -3.25 -4.71
C LEU A 49 -11.95 -2.58 -6.08
N LEU A 50 -11.10 -3.09 -6.97
CA LEU A 50 -10.96 -2.64 -8.34
C LEU A 50 -11.50 -3.70 -9.31
N ASP A 51 -12.23 -3.24 -10.31
CA ASP A 51 -12.67 -4.06 -11.44
C ASP A 51 -12.56 -3.20 -12.72
N ASP A 52 -11.81 -3.71 -13.70
CA ASP A 52 -11.44 -3.02 -14.93
C ASP A 52 -10.95 -1.56 -14.72
N LEU A 53 -9.94 -1.42 -13.85
CA LEU A 53 -9.33 -0.12 -13.47
C LEU A 53 -10.30 0.89 -12.83
N LYS A 54 -11.51 0.46 -12.44
CA LYS A 54 -12.50 1.30 -11.75
C LYS A 54 -12.65 0.86 -10.30
N VAL A 55 -12.73 1.85 -9.42
CA VAL A 55 -13.04 1.63 -7.99
C VAL A 55 -14.52 1.24 -7.86
N LYS A 56 -14.78 0.08 -7.25
CA LYS A 56 -16.14 -0.39 -6.92
C LYS A 56 -16.48 -0.11 -5.47
N VAL A 57 -15.52 -0.29 -4.56
CA VAL A 57 -15.65 -0.06 -3.12
C VAL A 57 -14.34 0.48 -2.58
N GLN A 58 -14.41 1.42 -1.63
CA GLN A 58 -13.27 1.94 -0.89
C GLN A 58 -13.61 2.16 0.58
N SER A 59 -12.66 1.89 1.47
CA SER A 59 -12.74 2.15 2.92
C SER A 59 -11.44 2.73 3.44
#